data_AF-W7MM46-F1
#
_entry.id   AF-W7MM46-F1
#
_cell.length_a   1.000
_cell.length_b   1.000
_cell.length_c   1.000
_cell.angle_alpha   90.00
_cell.angle_beta   90.00
_cell.angle_gamma   90.00
#
_symmetry.space_group_name_H-M   'P 1'
#
loop_
_entity.id
_entity.type
_entity.pdbx_description
1 polymer ?
#
loop_
_entity_poly.entity_id
_entity_poly.type
_entity_poly.pdbx_seq_one_letter_code
_entity_poly.pdbx_strand_id
1 'polypeptide(L)'
;MVLTEDVDALMFGCTKMLRQWSPASKRDTTPTHVSLFDTEKMRLDQQGLDREGMVLVALMSGGDYDPNGLPGCGIKVAVEAAKAGFGRDLCRLKAVDKEGTAAWRNSLIHELRTNESGHFKRKNKALAIPETFPDFKVLRSYTHPVVSPGESIDEIREKVHLKREIQFEDLREFTREVFGWDYRVGALKFIKVLSHAVLVQKLQALEGHDNADYVKGIAGFRSDLKNDLVAQVRIQHIPSEIVPIDLSKEEDEKIMQARGGLALNSDDEIDDAENIEESTAKRQPAPFNPSGRQGVWVLEILAKSRIPEVFADAQVVQKAADKKKQQAKGPKTKGIRSKPGPKTGMPAGALNKFVRASKPHTVSTVTSKAVPKENEIIASSIRPTTSRRLRIPSPLEPRHESLQMNSKRLLSHLARPVQQTRLPLRLRRGQGLVCPPLATYLTRCVQFLCQAVLRKG
;
A
#
# COMPACT_ATOMS: atom_id res chain seq x y z
N MET A 1 1.89 -0.68 -15.81
CA MET A 1 2.21 -0.48 -14.38
C MET A 1 2.12 -1.83 -13.70
N VAL A 2 3.00 -2.15 -12.73
CA VAL A 2 3.07 -3.46 -12.08
C VAL A 2 3.06 -3.28 -10.56
N LEU A 3 2.16 -3.94 -9.84
CA LEU A 3 2.20 -4.04 -8.38
C LEU A 3 3.02 -5.28 -7.99
N THR A 4 4.13 -5.09 -7.31
CA THR A 4 5.02 -6.17 -6.89
C THR A 4 5.83 -5.77 -5.66
N GLU A 5 6.30 -6.74 -4.89
CA GLU A 5 7.33 -6.48 -3.88
C GLU A 5 8.75 -6.65 -4.42
N ASP A 6 8.89 -7.22 -5.61
CA ASP A 6 10.18 -7.50 -6.24
C ASP A 6 10.67 -6.28 -7.01
N VAL A 7 11.82 -5.75 -6.60
CA VAL A 7 12.44 -4.58 -7.27
C VAL A 7 13.02 -4.93 -8.63
N ASP A 8 13.19 -6.22 -8.89
CA ASP A 8 13.71 -6.77 -10.14
C ASP A 8 12.79 -6.47 -11.32
N ALA A 9 11.52 -6.13 -11.06
CA ALA A 9 10.61 -5.66 -12.10
C ALA A 9 11.20 -4.48 -12.90
N LEU A 10 11.94 -3.56 -12.27
CA LEU A 10 12.60 -2.46 -12.97
C LEU A 10 13.72 -2.97 -13.91
N MET A 11 14.48 -3.98 -13.48
CA MET A 11 15.51 -4.63 -14.29
C MET A 11 14.93 -5.47 -15.45
N PHE A 12 13.70 -5.96 -15.29
CA PHE A 12 12.95 -6.65 -16.35
C PHE A 12 12.21 -5.69 -17.30
N GLY A 13 12.32 -4.37 -17.11
CA GLY A 13 11.77 -3.36 -18.02
C GLY A 13 10.47 -2.71 -17.55
N CYS A 14 10.08 -2.87 -16.27
CA CYS A 14 8.97 -2.11 -15.70
C CYS A 14 9.34 -0.63 -15.58
N THR A 15 8.49 0.26 -16.12
CA THR A 15 8.69 1.72 -16.05
C THR A 15 7.91 2.37 -14.91
N LYS A 16 6.82 1.74 -14.47
CA LYS A 16 5.93 2.23 -13.41
C LYS A 16 5.60 1.06 -12.48
N MET A 17 6.23 1.04 -11.31
CA MET A 17 6.10 -0.02 -10.31
C MET A 17 5.38 0.52 -9.08
N LEU A 18 4.40 -0.24 -8.59
CA LEU A 18 3.75 -0.01 -7.30
C LEU A 18 4.31 -1.02 -6.29
N ARG A 19 4.56 -0.58 -5.06
CA ARG A 19 4.94 -1.43 -3.93
C ARG A 19 4.14 -1.09 -2.68
N GLN A 20 4.21 -1.95 -1.67
CA GLN A 20 3.76 -1.64 -0.31
C GLN A 20 2.29 -1.21 -0.26
N TRP A 21 1.40 -2.08 -0.74
CA TRP A 21 -0.03 -1.85 -0.58
C TRP A 21 -0.39 -1.92 0.91
N SER A 22 -0.64 -0.75 1.51
CA SER A 22 -0.70 -0.58 2.96
C SER A 22 -1.64 0.56 3.37
N PRO A 23 -2.02 0.64 4.65
CA PRO A 23 -2.84 1.73 5.14
C PRO A 23 -2.13 3.09 5.06
N ALA A 24 -2.93 4.15 4.90
CA ALA A 24 -2.44 5.55 4.83
C ALA A 24 -1.66 5.97 6.09
N SER A 25 -2.07 5.45 7.24
CA SER A 25 -1.53 5.77 8.55
C SER A 25 -1.45 4.51 9.40
N LYS A 26 -0.54 4.50 10.39
CA LYS A 26 -0.45 3.42 11.40
C LYS A 26 -1.72 3.26 12.24
N ARG A 27 -2.63 4.24 12.21
CA ARG A 27 -3.92 4.20 12.90
C ARG A 27 -5.04 3.58 12.07
N ASP A 28 -4.83 3.45 10.76
CA ASP A 28 -5.80 2.85 9.85
C ASP A 28 -5.43 1.37 9.60
N THR A 29 -6.43 0.54 9.42
CA THR A 29 -6.28 -0.90 9.14
C THR A 29 -6.48 -1.23 7.66
N THR A 30 -7.26 -0.42 6.95
CA THR A 30 -7.60 -0.65 5.54
C THR A 30 -6.44 -0.24 4.62
N PRO A 31 -5.93 -1.15 3.76
CA PRO A 31 -4.87 -0.82 2.84
C PRO A 31 -5.40 0.00 1.65
N THR A 32 -5.07 1.29 1.61
CA THR A 32 -5.56 2.23 0.59
C THR A 32 -4.44 2.84 -0.25
N HIS A 33 -3.19 2.80 0.21
CA HIS A 33 -2.06 3.47 -0.42
C HIS A 33 -1.03 2.48 -0.96
N VAL A 34 -0.28 2.93 -1.96
CA VAL A 34 0.86 2.24 -2.57
C VAL A 34 1.99 3.23 -2.77
N SER A 35 3.23 2.75 -2.73
CA SER A 35 4.41 3.51 -3.14
C SER A 35 4.62 3.39 -4.63
N LEU A 36 4.53 4.50 -5.37
CA LEU A 36 4.77 4.55 -6.81
C LEU A 36 6.23 4.89 -7.12
N PHE A 37 6.88 4.02 -7.90
CA PHE A 37 8.18 4.23 -8.51
C PHE A 37 7.99 4.43 -10.00
N ASP A 38 8.33 5.62 -10.48
CA ASP A 38 8.17 6.02 -11.88
C ASP A 38 9.56 6.37 -12.44
N THR A 39 10.07 5.52 -13.32
CA THR A 39 11.44 5.64 -13.86
C THR A 39 11.64 6.95 -14.63
N GLU A 40 10.59 7.44 -15.30
CA GLU A 40 10.61 8.67 -16.09
C GLU A 40 10.63 9.89 -15.17
N LYS A 41 9.72 9.95 -14.18
CA LYS A 41 9.66 11.07 -13.22
C LYS A 41 10.91 11.17 -12.37
N MET A 42 11.51 10.03 -12.02
CA MET A 42 12.75 9.97 -11.24
C MET A 42 14.01 10.23 -12.09
N ARG A 43 13.88 10.34 -13.43
CA ARG A 43 14.99 10.56 -14.37
C ARG A 43 16.14 9.58 -14.15
N LEU A 44 15.81 8.30 -13.93
CA LEU A 44 16.80 7.28 -13.57
C LEU A 44 17.80 7.03 -14.70
N ASP A 45 17.35 7.16 -15.95
CA ASP A 45 18.13 7.14 -17.18
C ASP A 45 19.28 8.16 -17.16
N GLN A 46 18.97 9.39 -16.76
CA GLN A 46 19.95 10.49 -16.68
C GLN A 46 20.90 10.33 -15.50
N GLN A 47 20.53 9.49 -14.55
CA GLN A 47 21.37 9.13 -13.41
C GLN A 47 22.15 7.83 -13.65
N GLY A 48 22.16 7.28 -14.87
CA GLY A 48 22.84 6.01 -15.19
C GLY A 48 22.33 4.82 -14.36
N LEU A 49 21.09 4.91 -13.88
CA LEU A 49 20.37 3.87 -13.16
C LEU A 49 19.16 3.42 -13.98
N ASP A 50 19.35 3.39 -15.29
CA ASP A 50 18.47 2.71 -16.23
C ASP A 50 18.49 1.18 -15.99
N ARG A 51 17.71 0.45 -16.79
CA ARG A 51 17.61 -1.00 -16.73
C ARG A 51 19.01 -1.66 -16.70
N GLU A 52 19.89 -1.22 -17.59
CA GLU A 52 21.24 -1.77 -17.79
C GLU A 52 22.17 -1.43 -16.62
N GLY A 53 22.08 -0.20 -16.11
CA GLY A 53 22.77 0.22 -14.90
C GLY A 53 22.34 -0.57 -13.66
N MET A 54 21.05 -0.80 -13.48
CA MET A 54 20.52 -1.61 -12.36
C MET A 54 20.97 -3.08 -12.45
N VAL A 55 21.01 -3.65 -13.66
CA VAL A 55 21.52 -5.01 -13.88
C VAL A 55 23.00 -5.11 -13.51
N LEU A 56 23.82 -4.11 -13.87
CA LEU A 56 25.22 -4.07 -13.42
C LEU A 56 25.32 -4.02 -11.89
N VAL A 57 24.43 -3.26 -11.23
CA VAL A 57 24.38 -3.20 -9.76
C VAL A 57 24.13 -4.59 -9.16
N ALA A 58 23.17 -5.34 -9.72
CA ALA A 58 22.88 -6.71 -9.27
C ALA A 58 24.09 -7.63 -9.50
N LEU A 59 24.74 -7.58 -10.67
CA LEU A 59 25.92 -8.39 -10.97
C LEU A 59 27.11 -8.09 -10.05
N MET A 60 27.34 -6.82 -9.72
CA MET A 60 28.49 -6.42 -8.91
C MET A 60 28.25 -6.59 -7.41
N SER A 61 27.07 -6.25 -6.90
CA SER A 61 26.80 -6.22 -5.45
C SER A 61 26.00 -7.41 -4.92
N GLY A 62 25.54 -8.28 -5.80
CA GLY A 62 24.71 -9.43 -5.48
C GLY A 62 23.23 -9.16 -5.79
N GLY A 63 22.59 -10.13 -6.42
CA GLY A 63 21.15 -10.15 -6.71
C GLY A 63 20.58 -11.56 -6.52
N ASP A 64 19.34 -11.79 -6.93
CA ASP A 64 18.67 -13.08 -6.65
C ASP A 64 19.29 -14.27 -7.41
N TYR A 65 19.88 -14.02 -8.59
CA TYR A 65 20.54 -15.07 -9.39
C TYR A 65 22.00 -15.31 -9.00
N ASP A 66 22.65 -14.32 -8.38
CA ASP A 66 24.00 -14.44 -7.80
C ASP A 66 24.05 -13.59 -6.52
N PRO A 67 23.75 -14.19 -5.36
CA PRO A 67 23.70 -13.45 -4.10
C PRO A 67 25.06 -12.92 -3.63
N ASN A 68 26.15 -13.50 -4.13
CA ASN A 68 27.50 -13.15 -3.69
C ASN A 68 28.06 -11.97 -4.49
N GLY A 69 27.75 -11.90 -5.78
CA GLY A 69 28.30 -10.89 -6.69
C GLY A 69 29.83 -10.84 -6.62
N LEU A 70 30.41 -9.64 -6.72
CA LEU A 70 31.84 -9.44 -6.56
C LEU A 70 32.23 -9.35 -5.07
N PRO A 71 33.16 -10.20 -4.59
CA PRO A 71 33.61 -10.14 -3.19
C PRO A 71 34.15 -8.76 -2.81
N GLY A 72 33.57 -8.15 -1.77
CA GLY A 72 33.96 -6.82 -1.30
C GLY A 72 33.42 -5.65 -2.13
N CYS A 73 32.59 -5.90 -3.15
CA CYS A 73 31.89 -4.85 -3.88
C CYS A 73 30.52 -4.58 -3.26
N GLY A 74 30.39 -3.44 -2.57
CA GLY A 74 29.09 -2.99 -2.07
C GLY A 74 28.29 -2.22 -3.13
N ILE A 75 26.98 -2.09 -2.90
CA ILE A 75 26.06 -1.34 -3.76
C ILE A 75 26.56 0.06 -4.14
N LYS A 76 27.25 0.78 -3.23
CA LYS A 76 27.72 2.15 -3.49
C LYS A 76 28.70 2.20 -4.67
N VAL A 77 29.65 1.27 -4.71
CA VAL A 77 30.64 1.18 -5.80
C VAL A 77 29.96 0.72 -7.09
N ALA A 78 29.04 -0.23 -6.98
CA ALA A 78 28.28 -0.72 -8.12
C ALA A 78 27.41 0.37 -8.78
N VAL A 79 26.76 1.22 -7.96
CA VAL A 79 25.97 2.37 -8.43
C VAL A 79 26.86 3.43 -9.09
N GLU A 80 28.07 3.65 -8.56
CA GLU A 80 29.05 4.55 -9.17
C GLU A 80 29.50 4.02 -10.54
N ALA A 81 29.74 2.70 -10.67
CA ALA A 81 30.04 2.06 -11.95
C ALA A 81 28.87 2.14 -12.94
N ALA A 82 27.63 1.90 -12.48
CA ALA A 82 26.43 2.06 -13.31
C ALA A 82 26.30 3.50 -13.84
N LYS A 83 26.49 4.50 -12.97
CA LYS A 83 26.51 5.93 -13.31
C LYS A 83 27.56 6.31 -14.35
N ALA A 84 28.71 5.64 -14.32
CA ALA A 84 29.78 5.83 -15.30
C ALA A 84 29.47 5.22 -16.69
N GLY A 85 28.37 4.48 -16.84
CA GLY A 85 27.94 3.92 -18.12
C GLY A 85 28.36 2.47 -18.35
N PHE A 86 29.14 1.87 -17.43
CA PHE A 86 29.63 0.49 -17.58
C PHE A 86 28.51 -0.54 -17.78
N GLY A 87 27.31 -0.30 -17.26
CA GLY A 87 26.17 -1.20 -17.43
C GLY A 87 25.66 -1.25 -18.86
N ARG A 88 25.61 -0.09 -19.53
CA ARG A 88 25.19 0.03 -20.93
C ARG A 88 26.23 -0.60 -21.86
N ASP A 89 27.50 -0.32 -21.59
CA ASP A 89 28.61 -0.89 -22.36
C ASP A 89 28.62 -2.41 -22.25
N LEU A 90 28.36 -2.95 -21.04
CA LEU A 90 28.23 -4.39 -20.82
C LEU A 90 27.05 -4.99 -21.61
N CYS A 91 25.87 -4.36 -21.55
CA CYS A 91 24.67 -4.90 -22.19
C CYS A 91 24.73 -4.86 -23.74
N ARG A 92 25.63 -4.06 -24.32
CA ARG A 92 25.91 -4.03 -25.76
C ARG A 92 26.80 -5.18 -26.22
N LEU A 93 27.55 -5.81 -25.31
CA LEU A 93 28.43 -6.92 -25.64
C LEU A 93 27.66 -8.21 -25.86
N LYS A 94 28.14 -9.03 -26.80
CA LYS A 94 27.61 -10.37 -27.05
C LYS A 94 28.44 -11.39 -26.26
N ALA A 95 27.81 -12.44 -25.74
CA ALA A 95 28.51 -13.51 -25.01
C ALA A 95 29.61 -14.22 -25.82
N VAL A 96 29.55 -14.14 -27.15
CA VAL A 96 30.58 -14.69 -28.06
C VAL A 96 31.83 -13.81 -28.13
N ASP A 97 31.68 -12.51 -27.84
CA ASP A 97 32.75 -11.53 -27.91
C ASP A 97 33.58 -11.51 -26.62
N LYS A 98 34.49 -12.48 -26.52
CA LYS A 98 35.40 -12.63 -25.37
C LYS A 98 36.40 -11.48 -25.28
N GLU A 99 36.83 -10.94 -26.43
CA GLU A 99 37.81 -9.84 -26.49
C GLU A 99 37.19 -8.54 -26.01
N GLY A 100 35.98 -8.19 -26.50
CA GLY A 100 35.22 -7.03 -26.02
C GLY A 100 34.88 -7.14 -24.54
N THR A 101 34.51 -8.34 -24.06
CA THR A 101 34.28 -8.59 -22.62
C THR A 101 35.56 -8.37 -21.80
N ALA A 102 36.70 -8.88 -22.25
CA ALA A 102 37.96 -8.68 -21.57
C ALA A 102 38.38 -7.21 -21.56
N ALA A 103 38.19 -6.49 -22.68
CA ALA A 103 38.47 -5.07 -22.79
C ALA A 103 37.58 -4.23 -21.84
N TRP A 104 36.28 -4.50 -21.81
CA TRP A 104 35.34 -3.87 -20.87
C TRP A 104 35.73 -4.13 -19.41
N ARG A 105 36.03 -5.39 -19.08
CA ARG A 105 36.45 -5.76 -17.72
C ARG A 105 37.75 -5.06 -17.33
N ASN A 106 38.73 -5.01 -18.22
CA ASN A 106 40.00 -4.34 -17.98
C ASN A 106 39.82 -2.83 -17.79
N SER A 107 38.93 -2.20 -18.56
CA SER A 107 38.55 -0.80 -18.38
C SER A 107 37.92 -0.55 -17.00
N LEU A 108 36.99 -1.41 -16.58
CA LEU A 108 36.39 -1.33 -15.24
C LEU A 108 37.43 -1.51 -14.12
N ILE A 109 38.32 -2.49 -14.25
CA ILE A 109 39.41 -2.74 -13.29
C ILE A 109 40.36 -1.52 -13.22
N HIS A 110 40.71 -0.95 -14.37
CA HIS A 110 41.55 0.24 -14.46
C HIS A 110 40.92 1.40 -13.70
N GLU A 111 39.67 1.75 -14.00
CA GLU A 111 38.96 2.85 -13.34
C GLU A 111 38.75 2.60 -11.84
N LEU A 112 38.50 1.36 -11.41
CA LEU A 112 38.43 1.02 -9.99
C LEU A 112 39.76 1.24 -9.26
N ARG A 113 40.90 1.00 -9.92
CA ARG A 113 42.24 1.14 -9.33
C ARG A 113 42.78 2.56 -9.37
N THR A 114 42.60 3.26 -10.49
CA THR A 114 43.20 4.56 -10.74
C THR A 114 42.22 5.71 -10.48
N ASN A 115 40.93 5.49 -10.74
CA ASN A 115 39.86 6.50 -10.72
C ASN A 115 40.24 7.76 -11.53
N GLU A 116 40.84 7.56 -12.70
CA GLU A 116 41.32 8.64 -13.57
C GLU A 116 40.16 9.50 -14.07
N SER A 117 39.05 8.88 -14.43
CA SER A 117 37.86 9.58 -14.92
C SER A 117 36.97 10.15 -13.80
N GLY A 118 37.35 9.94 -12.53
CA GLY A 118 36.64 10.48 -11.37
C GLY A 118 35.25 9.88 -11.13
N HIS A 119 34.99 8.68 -11.66
CA HIS A 119 33.69 8.00 -11.54
C HIS A 119 33.36 7.53 -10.13
N PHE A 120 34.38 7.15 -9.36
CA PHE A 120 34.24 6.62 -8.01
C PHE A 120 34.59 7.68 -6.96
N LYS A 121 34.00 7.57 -5.77
CA LYS A 121 34.37 8.46 -4.64
C LYS A 121 35.79 8.25 -4.14
N ARG A 122 36.32 7.04 -4.33
CA ARG A 122 37.68 6.65 -3.91
C ARG A 122 38.21 5.58 -4.85
N LYS A 123 39.53 5.40 -4.83
CA LYS A 123 40.19 4.27 -5.50
C LYS A 123 39.92 2.98 -4.72
N ASN A 124 39.39 1.96 -5.38
CA ASN A 124 39.03 0.66 -4.80
C ASN A 124 40.05 -0.42 -5.19
N LYS A 125 41.33 -0.20 -4.85
CA LYS A 125 42.44 -1.11 -5.22
C LYS A 125 42.32 -2.53 -4.63
N ALA A 126 41.65 -2.66 -3.50
CA ALA A 126 41.43 -3.95 -2.83
C ALA A 126 40.34 -4.81 -3.50
N LEU A 127 39.52 -4.22 -4.37
CA LEU A 127 38.47 -4.95 -5.07
C LEU A 127 39.08 -5.74 -6.22
N ALA A 128 39.12 -7.07 -6.07
CA ALA A 128 39.56 -7.97 -7.12
C ALA A 128 38.35 -8.44 -7.93
N ILE A 129 38.38 -8.19 -9.24
CA ILE A 129 37.38 -8.70 -10.18
C ILE A 129 37.88 -10.05 -10.72
N PRO A 130 37.17 -11.16 -10.48
CA PRO A 130 37.55 -12.48 -10.99
C PRO A 130 37.57 -12.54 -12.53
N GLU A 131 38.38 -13.43 -13.10
CA GLU A 131 38.41 -13.63 -14.55
C GLU A 131 37.11 -14.23 -15.10
N THR A 132 36.30 -14.84 -14.24
CA THR A 132 34.98 -15.38 -14.60
C THR A 132 33.90 -14.31 -14.70
N PHE A 133 34.15 -13.09 -14.21
CA PHE A 133 33.22 -11.98 -14.28
C PHE A 133 33.35 -11.24 -15.62
N PRO A 134 32.24 -10.84 -16.26
CA PRO A 134 30.84 -11.03 -15.86
C PRO A 134 30.28 -12.39 -16.29
N ASP A 135 29.41 -12.99 -15.47
CA ASP A 135 28.70 -14.22 -15.86
C ASP A 135 27.54 -13.87 -16.82
N PHE A 136 27.73 -14.20 -18.10
CA PHE A 136 26.73 -13.97 -19.14
C PHE A 136 25.45 -14.78 -18.95
N LYS A 137 25.46 -15.89 -18.21
CA LYS A 137 24.22 -16.63 -17.88
C LYS A 137 23.36 -15.79 -16.95
N VAL A 138 23.96 -15.23 -15.90
CA VAL A 138 23.28 -14.35 -14.95
C VAL A 138 22.82 -13.05 -15.64
N LEU A 139 23.68 -12.44 -16.45
CA LEU A 139 23.31 -11.27 -17.26
C LEU A 139 22.12 -11.56 -18.20
N ARG A 140 22.09 -12.76 -18.80
CA ARG A 140 20.99 -13.17 -19.68
C ARG A 140 19.67 -13.35 -18.91
N SER A 141 19.70 -13.83 -17.68
CA SER A 141 18.49 -13.94 -16.84
C SER A 141 17.78 -12.59 -16.64
N TYR A 142 18.53 -11.48 -16.59
CA TYR A 142 17.96 -10.13 -16.50
C TYR A 142 17.63 -9.48 -17.85
N THR A 143 18.52 -9.63 -18.84
CA THR A 143 18.37 -8.96 -20.15
C THR A 143 17.36 -9.67 -21.05
N HIS A 144 17.29 -11.00 -20.97
CA HIS A 144 16.41 -11.86 -21.74
C HIS A 144 15.74 -12.88 -20.81
N PRO A 145 14.91 -12.40 -19.85
CA PRO A 145 14.19 -13.29 -18.96
C PRO A 145 13.30 -14.23 -19.75
N VAL A 146 13.08 -15.43 -19.22
CA VAL A 146 12.11 -16.37 -19.80
C VAL A 146 10.72 -15.77 -19.58
N VAL A 147 10.11 -15.31 -20.66
CA VAL A 147 8.78 -14.68 -20.67
C VAL A 147 7.82 -15.49 -21.55
N SER A 148 6.53 -15.22 -21.40
CA SER A 148 5.50 -15.80 -22.27
C SER A 148 5.82 -15.51 -23.75
N PRO A 149 5.56 -16.45 -24.68
CA PRO A 149 5.78 -16.25 -26.10
C PRO A 149 4.99 -15.06 -26.64
N GLY A 150 5.56 -14.33 -27.61
CA GLY A 150 4.91 -13.17 -28.23
C GLY A 150 3.53 -13.48 -28.82
N GLU A 151 3.37 -14.65 -29.43
CA GLU A 151 2.11 -15.14 -30.01
C GLU A 151 0.98 -15.26 -28.97
N SER A 152 1.33 -15.56 -27.72
CA SER A 152 0.35 -15.68 -26.64
C SER A 152 -0.08 -14.33 -26.06
N ILE A 153 0.61 -13.23 -26.38
CA ILE A 153 0.35 -11.93 -25.76
C ILE A 153 -1.03 -11.41 -26.15
N ASP A 154 -1.44 -11.57 -27.41
CA ASP A 154 -2.76 -11.14 -27.87
C ASP A 154 -3.87 -11.95 -27.21
N GLU A 155 -3.72 -13.28 -27.13
CA GLU A 155 -4.66 -14.12 -26.39
C GLU A 155 -4.73 -13.76 -24.89
N ILE A 156 -3.58 -13.51 -24.26
CA ILE A 156 -3.51 -13.09 -22.86
C ILE A 156 -4.22 -11.74 -22.71
N ARG A 157 -3.99 -10.81 -23.64
CA ARG A 157 -4.64 -9.50 -23.65
C ARG A 157 -6.15 -9.65 -23.72
N GLU A 158 -6.66 -10.47 -24.63
CA GLU A 158 -8.10 -10.76 -24.73
C GLU A 158 -8.64 -11.39 -23.44
N LYS A 159 -7.96 -12.41 -22.91
CA LYS A 159 -8.35 -13.10 -21.67
C LYS A 159 -8.36 -12.18 -20.43
N VAL A 160 -7.45 -11.21 -20.35
CA VAL A 160 -7.38 -10.24 -19.24
C VAL A 160 -8.51 -9.22 -19.32
N HIS A 161 -8.93 -8.83 -20.52
CA HIS A 161 -10.05 -7.89 -20.71
C HIS A 161 -11.42 -8.57 -20.65
N LEU A 162 -11.46 -9.91 -20.69
CA LEU A 162 -12.68 -10.68 -20.54
C LEU A 162 -13.27 -10.47 -19.15
N LYS A 163 -14.32 -9.66 -19.08
CA LYS A 163 -15.11 -9.47 -17.87
C LYS A 163 -15.82 -10.79 -17.54
N ARG A 164 -15.45 -11.41 -16.42
CA ARG A 164 -16.11 -12.61 -15.91
C ARG A 164 -17.18 -12.23 -14.89
N GLU A 165 -18.28 -12.94 -14.93
CA GLU A 165 -19.32 -12.85 -13.91
C GLU A 165 -18.86 -13.54 -12.62
N ILE A 166 -19.19 -12.92 -11.48
CA ILE A 166 -18.92 -13.51 -10.17
C ILE A 166 -19.83 -14.73 -10.00
N GLN A 167 -19.23 -15.89 -9.78
CA GLN A 167 -19.96 -17.12 -9.43
C GLN A 167 -20.31 -17.07 -7.94
N PHE A 168 -21.49 -16.54 -7.61
CA PHE A 168 -21.88 -16.29 -6.23
C PHE A 168 -21.97 -17.55 -5.39
N GLU A 169 -22.55 -18.62 -5.93
CA GLU A 169 -22.74 -19.88 -5.20
C GLU A 169 -21.41 -20.59 -4.95
N ASP A 170 -20.52 -20.64 -5.95
CA ASP A 170 -19.18 -21.21 -5.78
C ASP A 170 -18.35 -20.42 -4.76
N LEU A 171 -18.46 -19.09 -4.77
CA LEU A 171 -17.76 -18.25 -3.79
C LEU A 171 -18.38 -18.39 -2.39
N ARG A 172 -19.71 -18.56 -2.31
CA ARG A 172 -20.41 -18.84 -1.05
C ARG A 172 -19.92 -20.15 -0.45
N GLU A 173 -19.78 -21.20 -1.26
CA GLU A 173 -19.24 -22.49 -0.82
C GLU A 173 -17.76 -22.41 -0.46
N PHE A 174 -16.96 -21.69 -1.24
CA PHE A 174 -15.56 -21.42 -0.90
C PHE A 174 -15.43 -20.75 0.48
N THR A 175 -16.23 -19.71 0.77
CA THR A 175 -16.18 -19.06 2.09
C THR A 175 -16.68 -19.95 3.23
N ARG A 176 -17.59 -20.88 2.94
CA ARG A 176 -18.04 -21.91 3.88
C ARG A 176 -16.85 -22.80 4.26
N GLU A 177 -16.25 -23.46 3.27
CA GLU A 177 -15.19 -24.44 3.49
C GLU A 177 -13.88 -23.83 4.01
N VAL A 178 -13.48 -22.67 3.50
CA VAL A 178 -12.14 -22.11 3.73
C VAL A 178 -12.12 -21.14 4.92
N PHE A 179 -13.17 -20.34 5.09
CA PHE A 179 -13.24 -19.33 6.15
C PHE A 179 -14.11 -19.77 7.33
N GLY A 180 -14.79 -20.91 7.24
CA GLY A 180 -15.77 -21.35 8.24
C GLY A 180 -16.96 -20.40 8.33
N TRP A 181 -17.31 -19.71 7.23
CA TRP A 181 -18.51 -18.88 7.17
C TRP A 181 -19.73 -19.78 6.96
N ASP A 182 -19.97 -20.64 7.94
CA ASP A 182 -21.07 -21.59 7.95
C ASP A 182 -22.39 -20.92 8.32
N TYR A 183 -23.48 -21.63 8.03
CA TYR A 183 -24.84 -21.27 8.44
C TYR A 183 -25.33 -19.91 7.88
N ARG A 184 -26.52 -19.53 8.32
CA ARG A 184 -27.13 -18.23 7.99
C ARG A 184 -26.25 -17.04 8.39
N VAL A 185 -25.52 -17.14 9.51
CA VAL A 185 -24.62 -16.07 9.99
C VAL A 185 -23.48 -15.82 9.00
N GLY A 186 -22.84 -16.88 8.51
CA GLY A 186 -21.81 -16.81 7.47
C GLY A 186 -22.34 -16.24 6.16
N ALA A 187 -23.53 -16.68 5.73
CA ALA A 187 -24.19 -16.15 4.53
C ALA A 187 -24.52 -14.64 4.63
N LEU A 188 -24.96 -14.17 5.79
CA LEU A 188 -25.18 -12.74 6.04
C LEU A 188 -23.87 -11.94 5.99
N LYS A 189 -22.78 -12.47 6.56
CA LYS A 189 -21.45 -11.86 6.48
C LYS A 189 -20.96 -11.80 5.03
N PHE A 190 -21.15 -12.87 4.27
CA PHE A 190 -20.85 -12.95 2.84
C PHE A 190 -21.56 -11.87 2.03
N ILE A 191 -22.89 -11.76 2.17
CA ILE A 191 -23.70 -10.74 1.48
C ILE A 191 -23.25 -9.32 1.86
N LYS A 192 -23.03 -9.06 3.16
CA LYS A 192 -22.59 -7.74 3.66
C LYS A 192 -21.28 -7.32 3.00
N VAL A 193 -20.26 -8.18 3.04
CA VAL A 193 -18.90 -7.86 2.53
C VAL A 193 -18.92 -7.72 1.01
N LEU A 194 -19.50 -8.69 0.30
CA LEU A 194 -19.40 -8.77 -1.15
C LEU A 194 -20.25 -7.72 -1.87
N SER A 195 -21.40 -7.32 -1.31
CA SER A 195 -22.36 -6.43 -2.00
C SER A 195 -21.76 -5.08 -2.41
N HIS A 196 -20.80 -4.54 -1.65
CA HIS A 196 -20.12 -3.29 -1.96
C HIS A 196 -19.29 -3.41 -3.25
N ALA A 197 -18.48 -4.46 -3.35
CA ALA A 197 -17.63 -4.71 -4.51
C ALA A 197 -18.46 -5.01 -5.76
N VAL A 198 -19.52 -5.80 -5.61
CA VAL A 198 -20.43 -6.15 -6.72
C VAL A 198 -21.17 -4.92 -7.23
N LEU A 199 -21.62 -4.01 -6.36
CA LEU A 199 -22.22 -2.75 -6.80
C LEU A 199 -21.25 -1.97 -7.69
N VAL A 200 -20.00 -1.80 -7.26
CA VAL A 200 -18.99 -1.07 -8.04
C VAL A 200 -18.70 -1.78 -9.36
N GLN A 201 -18.59 -3.11 -9.36
CA GLN A 201 -18.37 -3.89 -10.58
C GLN A 201 -19.55 -3.72 -11.56
N LYS A 202 -20.79 -3.82 -11.08
CA LYS A 202 -21.99 -3.57 -11.89
C LYS A 202 -21.91 -2.16 -12.48
N LEU A 203 -21.71 -1.12 -11.67
CA LEU A 203 -21.58 0.27 -12.14
C LEU A 203 -20.48 0.46 -13.21
N GLN A 204 -19.39 -0.31 -13.15
CA GLN A 204 -18.31 -0.27 -14.15
C GLN A 204 -18.63 -1.05 -15.44
N ALA A 205 -19.40 -2.14 -15.34
CA ALA A 205 -19.73 -3.01 -16.46
C ALA A 205 -20.70 -2.37 -17.47
N LEU A 206 -21.47 -1.38 -17.05
CA LEU A 206 -22.68 -0.93 -17.74
C LEU A 206 -22.39 0.00 -18.93
N GLU A 207 -22.79 -0.44 -20.13
CA GLU A 207 -22.95 0.38 -21.34
C GLU A 207 -24.41 0.82 -21.58
N GLY A 208 -25.37 0.43 -20.72
CA GLY A 208 -26.82 0.69 -20.88
C GLY A 208 -27.50 1.26 -19.64
N HIS A 209 -28.74 1.73 -19.80
CA HIS A 209 -29.54 2.55 -18.87
C HIS A 209 -30.20 1.81 -17.67
N ASP A 210 -29.86 0.54 -17.38
CA ASP A 210 -30.49 -0.23 -16.27
C ASP A 210 -29.80 -0.02 -14.90
N ASN A 211 -29.13 1.13 -14.71
CA ASN A 211 -28.30 1.42 -13.54
C ASN A 211 -29.13 1.88 -12.32
N ALA A 212 -30.34 2.37 -12.57
CA ALA A 212 -31.22 2.94 -11.55
C ALA A 212 -31.83 1.87 -10.64
N ASP A 213 -31.95 0.62 -11.09
CA ASP A 213 -32.64 -0.42 -10.33
C ASP A 213 -31.88 -0.83 -9.07
N TYR A 214 -30.54 -0.88 -9.15
CA TYR A 214 -29.70 -1.26 -8.01
C TYR A 214 -29.36 -0.09 -7.07
N VAL A 215 -29.44 1.15 -7.57
CA VAL A 215 -29.10 2.36 -6.83
C VAL A 215 -30.36 3.00 -6.26
N LYS A 216 -30.52 2.93 -4.93
CA LYS A 216 -31.69 3.47 -4.23
C LYS A 216 -31.56 4.95 -3.84
N GLY A 217 -30.40 5.57 -4.10
CA GLY A 217 -30.14 6.99 -3.87
C GLY A 217 -28.69 7.30 -3.49
N ILE A 218 -28.40 8.56 -3.19
CA ILE A 218 -27.10 9.03 -2.69
C ILE A 218 -27.32 9.71 -1.35
N ALA A 219 -26.57 9.28 -0.33
CA ALA A 219 -26.74 9.71 1.05
C ALA A 219 -25.73 10.78 1.51
N GLY A 220 -24.67 11.03 0.73
CA GLY A 220 -23.66 11.99 1.14
C GLY A 220 -22.52 12.15 0.14
N PHE A 221 -21.73 13.18 0.38
CA PHE A 221 -20.58 13.58 -0.40
C PHE A 221 -19.42 13.81 0.56
N ARG A 222 -18.21 13.39 0.20
CA ARG A 222 -17.00 13.67 0.97
C ARG A 222 -15.78 13.81 0.06
N SER A 223 -14.78 14.52 0.56
CA SER A 223 -13.45 14.64 -0.05
C SER A 223 -12.46 14.73 1.11
N ASP A 224 -12.00 13.59 1.58
CA ASP A 224 -11.17 13.46 2.78
C ASP A 224 -9.69 13.26 2.42
N LEU A 225 -8.81 13.70 3.32
CA LEU A 225 -7.37 13.62 3.10
C LEU A 225 -6.86 12.17 3.07
N LYS A 226 -7.57 11.23 3.71
CA LYS A 226 -7.22 9.80 3.66
C LYS A 226 -7.38 9.20 2.26
N ASN A 227 -8.12 9.85 1.37
CA ASN A 227 -8.32 9.43 -0.01
C ASN A 227 -7.72 10.47 -0.97
N ASP A 228 -6.62 11.14 -0.60
CA ASP A 228 -5.94 12.17 -1.42
C ASP A 228 -6.86 13.30 -1.91
N LEU A 229 -7.89 13.64 -1.12
CA LEU A 229 -8.92 14.62 -1.46
C LEU A 229 -9.71 14.26 -2.73
N VAL A 230 -9.67 13.00 -3.15
CA VAL A 230 -10.49 12.48 -4.25
C VAL A 230 -11.96 12.52 -3.81
N ALA A 231 -12.80 13.14 -4.64
CA ALA A 231 -14.21 13.31 -4.34
C ALA A 231 -14.96 11.97 -4.40
N GLN A 232 -15.73 11.68 -3.36
CA GLN A 232 -16.48 10.45 -3.16
C GLN A 232 -17.94 10.74 -2.84
N VAL A 233 -18.81 9.85 -3.29
CA VAL A 233 -20.25 9.86 -3.02
C VAL A 233 -20.66 8.58 -2.29
N ARG A 234 -21.63 8.69 -1.38
CA ARG A 234 -22.18 7.54 -0.67
C ARG A 234 -23.41 7.03 -1.40
N ILE A 235 -23.24 6.02 -2.26
CA ILE A 235 -24.32 5.39 -3.01
C ILE A 235 -25.05 4.39 -2.11
N GLN A 236 -26.38 4.41 -2.11
CA GLN A 236 -27.23 3.48 -1.38
C GLN A 236 -27.69 2.32 -2.28
N HIS A 237 -27.53 1.09 -1.82
CA HIS A 237 -28.01 -0.13 -2.47
C HIS A 237 -28.68 -1.08 -1.47
N ILE A 238 -29.33 -2.13 -1.98
CA ILE A 238 -29.86 -3.23 -1.16
C ILE A 238 -28.99 -4.47 -1.39
N PRO A 239 -28.27 -4.97 -0.36
CA PRO A 239 -27.34 -6.09 -0.51
C PRO A 239 -27.96 -7.36 -1.10
N SER A 240 -29.17 -7.76 -0.67
CA SER A 240 -29.85 -8.96 -1.15
C SER A 240 -30.28 -8.91 -2.62
N GLU A 241 -30.51 -7.72 -3.18
CA GLU A 241 -30.83 -7.55 -4.61
C GLU A 241 -29.58 -7.67 -5.49
N ILE A 242 -28.40 -7.43 -4.92
CA ILE A 242 -27.13 -7.42 -5.66
C ILE A 242 -26.42 -8.77 -5.57
N VAL A 243 -26.48 -9.42 -4.41
CA VAL A 243 -25.86 -10.71 -4.13
C VAL A 243 -26.97 -11.76 -3.93
N PRO A 244 -27.30 -12.54 -4.96
CA PRO A 244 -28.48 -13.41 -4.99
C PRO A 244 -28.23 -14.74 -4.27
N ILE A 245 -27.92 -14.70 -2.97
CA ILE A 245 -27.82 -15.91 -2.14
C ILE A 245 -29.15 -16.16 -1.44
N ASP A 246 -29.70 -17.36 -1.62
CA ASP A 246 -30.94 -17.76 -0.97
C ASP A 246 -30.70 -18.15 0.50
N LEU A 247 -30.92 -17.18 1.38
CA LEU A 247 -30.80 -17.36 2.82
C LEU A 247 -31.79 -18.40 3.39
N SER A 248 -32.82 -18.81 2.64
CA SER A 248 -33.80 -19.81 3.09
C SER A 248 -33.22 -21.23 3.08
N LYS A 249 -32.18 -21.47 2.27
CA LYS A 249 -31.47 -22.75 2.20
C LYS A 249 -30.42 -22.91 3.29
N GLU A 250 -30.09 -21.83 3.99
CA GLU A 250 -29.07 -21.82 5.02
C GLU A 250 -29.69 -22.20 6.37
N GLU A 251 -29.07 -23.15 7.04
CA GLU A 251 -29.48 -23.54 8.39
C GLU A 251 -29.09 -22.46 9.40
N ASP A 252 -29.93 -22.26 10.42
CA ASP A 252 -29.56 -21.44 11.58
C ASP A 252 -28.60 -22.22 12.49
N GLU A 253 -27.60 -21.51 13.02
CA GLU A 253 -26.62 -22.11 13.93
C GLU A 253 -27.31 -22.56 15.23
N LYS A 254 -27.46 -23.88 15.40
CA LYS A 254 -27.95 -24.46 16.66
C LYS A 254 -26.80 -24.56 17.64
N ILE A 255 -26.56 -23.48 18.38
CA ILE A 255 -25.62 -23.49 19.50
C ILE A 255 -26.21 -24.38 20.61
N MET A 256 -25.81 -25.65 20.68
CA MET A 256 -25.98 -26.44 21.90
C MET A 256 -25.10 -25.80 22.97
N GLN A 257 -25.68 -24.96 23.83
CA GLN A 257 -25.02 -24.37 24.98
C GLN A 257 -24.69 -25.44 26.02
N ALA A 258 -23.69 -26.27 25.74
CA ALA A 258 -23.11 -27.21 26.68
C ALA A 258 -21.79 -26.62 27.19
N ARG A 259 -21.85 -26.07 28.41
CA ARG A 259 -20.78 -25.39 29.20
C ARG A 259 -20.50 -23.94 28.85
N GLY A 260 -20.54 -23.10 29.89
CA GLY A 260 -20.09 -21.69 29.88
C GLY A 260 -18.60 -21.55 29.57
N GLY A 261 -18.27 -21.64 28.29
CA GLY A 261 -16.95 -21.36 27.75
C GLY A 261 -16.75 -19.86 27.54
N LEU A 262 -15.53 -19.40 27.78
CA LEU A 262 -15.03 -18.05 27.55
C LEU A 262 -15.42 -17.58 26.15
N ALA A 263 -16.09 -16.43 26.04
CA ALA A 263 -16.40 -15.81 24.76
C ALA A 263 -15.11 -15.64 23.97
N LEU A 264 -15.00 -16.34 22.84
CA LEU A 264 -13.99 -16.06 21.84
C LEU A 264 -14.33 -14.68 21.28
N ASN A 265 -13.39 -13.74 21.38
CA ASN A 265 -13.53 -12.43 20.76
C ASN A 265 -13.69 -12.68 19.26
N SER A 266 -14.91 -12.62 18.74
CA SER A 266 -15.12 -12.63 17.29
C SER A 266 -14.42 -11.39 16.74
N ASP A 267 -13.68 -11.58 15.66
CA ASP A 267 -12.86 -10.56 14.97
C ASP A 267 -13.74 -9.51 14.25
N ASP A 268 -14.94 -9.22 14.78
CA ASP A 268 -15.95 -8.35 14.17
C ASP A 268 -15.76 -6.86 14.52
N GLU A 269 -14.66 -6.45 15.16
CA GLU A 269 -14.32 -5.04 15.47
C GLU A 269 -13.47 -4.34 14.38
N ILE A 270 -13.45 -4.80 13.11
CA ILE A 270 -12.56 -4.21 12.10
C ILE A 270 -13.11 -2.98 11.35
N ASP A 271 -14.40 -2.64 11.39
CA ASP A 271 -14.94 -1.63 10.44
C ASP A 271 -15.44 -0.27 11.00
N ASP A 272 -15.36 0.03 12.30
CA ASP A 272 -15.89 1.30 12.84
C ASP A 272 -14.91 2.07 13.77
N ALA A 273 -13.61 2.05 13.48
CA ALA A 273 -12.61 2.84 14.22
C ALA A 273 -12.45 4.28 13.68
N GLU A 274 -13.52 4.92 13.21
CA GLU A 274 -13.55 6.36 12.94
C GLU A 274 -14.42 7.06 13.99
N ASN A 275 -13.82 7.35 15.16
CA ASN A 275 -14.11 8.46 16.09
C ASN A 275 -13.95 8.01 17.55
N ILE A 276 -12.72 8.07 18.09
CA ILE A 276 -12.49 7.95 19.53
C ILE A 276 -12.43 9.36 20.11
N GLU A 277 -13.59 9.88 20.51
CA GLU A 277 -13.70 10.72 21.71
C GLU A 277 -14.69 10.08 22.68
N GLU A 278 -14.13 9.70 23.81
CA GLU A 278 -14.64 9.30 25.12
C GLU A 278 -16.16 9.10 25.37
N SER A 279 -16.46 7.88 25.84
CA SER A 279 -17.50 7.50 26.81
C SER A 279 -18.98 7.64 26.42
N THR A 280 -19.62 6.48 26.21
CA THR A 280 -20.87 6.03 26.86
C THR A 280 -21.17 4.60 26.39
N ALA A 281 -21.81 3.79 27.23
CA ALA A 281 -22.04 2.35 27.05
C ALA A 281 -22.23 1.90 25.59
N LYS A 282 -21.32 1.04 25.08
CA LYS A 282 -21.39 0.46 23.73
C LYS A 282 -22.71 -0.31 23.57
N ARG A 283 -23.73 0.34 23.02
CA ARG A 283 -24.94 -0.29 22.51
C ARG A 283 -24.48 -1.23 21.40
N GLN A 284 -24.72 -2.53 21.52
CA GLN A 284 -24.33 -3.45 20.46
C GLN A 284 -24.98 -3.01 19.14
N PRO A 285 -24.20 -2.94 18.04
CA PRO A 285 -24.74 -2.52 16.76
C PRO A 285 -25.90 -3.44 16.35
N ALA A 286 -26.94 -2.86 15.77
CA ALA A 286 -28.10 -3.61 15.33
C ALA A 286 -27.68 -4.72 14.36
N PRO A 287 -28.35 -5.90 14.39
CA PRO A 287 -28.02 -6.99 13.50
C PRO A 287 -28.13 -6.54 12.04
N PHE A 288 -27.22 -7.03 11.20
CA PHE A 288 -27.21 -6.70 9.78
C PHE A 288 -28.49 -7.19 9.10
N ASN A 289 -29.20 -6.29 8.44
CA ASN A 289 -30.38 -6.60 7.64
C ASN A 289 -30.03 -6.53 6.14
N PRO A 290 -29.99 -7.66 5.41
CA PRO A 290 -29.59 -7.71 4.00
C PRO A 290 -30.60 -7.04 3.05
N SER A 291 -31.86 -6.87 3.48
CA SER A 291 -32.89 -6.15 2.72
C SER A 291 -32.93 -4.65 3.04
N GLY A 292 -32.12 -4.20 4.00
CA GLY A 292 -31.98 -2.80 4.35
C GLY A 292 -31.12 -2.04 3.32
N ARG A 293 -31.30 -0.72 3.26
CA ARG A 293 -30.43 0.15 2.46
C ARG A 293 -29.06 0.24 3.12
N GLN A 294 -28.01 -0.07 2.38
CA GLN A 294 -26.62 0.09 2.79
C GLN A 294 -25.93 1.14 1.92
N GLY A 295 -25.05 1.95 2.51
CA GLY A 295 -24.37 3.04 1.82
C GLY A 295 -22.88 2.80 1.66
N VAL A 296 -22.39 2.74 0.42
CA VAL A 296 -20.98 2.55 0.05
C VAL A 296 -20.38 3.82 -0.53
N TRP A 297 -19.15 4.16 -0.11
CA TRP A 297 -18.40 5.29 -0.67
C TRP A 297 -17.73 4.89 -1.99
N VAL A 298 -18.07 5.60 -3.06
CA VAL A 298 -17.62 5.34 -4.42
C VAL A 298 -17.09 6.65 -5.03
N LEU A 299 -16.21 6.57 -6.01
CA LEU A 299 -15.67 7.74 -6.70
C LEU A 299 -16.79 8.55 -7.36
N GLU A 300 -16.78 9.87 -7.12
CA GLU A 300 -17.79 10.79 -7.67
C GLU A 300 -17.84 10.75 -9.20
N ILE A 301 -16.68 10.60 -9.86
CA ILE A 301 -16.59 10.53 -11.32
C ILE A 301 -17.36 9.34 -11.89
N LEU A 302 -17.38 8.21 -11.18
CA LEU A 302 -18.13 7.02 -11.59
C LEU A 302 -19.63 7.29 -11.49
N ALA A 303 -20.08 7.90 -10.38
CA ALA A 303 -21.48 8.24 -10.20
C ALA A 303 -21.97 9.27 -11.25
N LYS A 304 -21.19 10.32 -11.52
CA LYS A 304 -21.49 11.29 -12.59
C LYS A 304 -21.66 10.63 -13.95
N SER A 305 -20.80 9.67 -14.27
CA SER A 305 -20.80 9.01 -15.57
C SER A 305 -21.89 7.95 -15.71
N ARG A 306 -22.27 7.27 -14.62
CA ARG A 306 -23.12 6.07 -14.66
C ARG A 306 -24.53 6.29 -14.14
N ILE A 307 -24.74 7.23 -13.22
CA ILE A 307 -26.05 7.57 -12.62
C ILE A 307 -26.26 9.10 -12.56
N PRO A 308 -26.19 9.81 -13.71
CA PRO A 308 -26.19 11.27 -13.75
C PRO A 308 -27.44 11.89 -13.14
N GLU A 309 -28.62 11.30 -13.37
CA GLU A 309 -29.91 11.81 -12.86
C GLU A 309 -29.97 11.77 -11.33
N VAL A 310 -29.74 10.58 -10.73
CA VAL A 310 -29.70 10.39 -9.28
C VAL A 310 -28.65 11.30 -8.63
N PHE A 311 -27.50 11.50 -9.31
CA PHE A 311 -26.44 12.38 -8.85
C PHE A 311 -26.83 13.86 -8.87
N ALA A 312 -27.54 14.33 -9.91
CA ALA A 312 -28.02 15.69 -10.01
C ALA A 312 -29.04 16.00 -8.91
N ASP A 313 -30.01 15.11 -8.68
CA ASP A 313 -31.02 15.25 -7.63
C ASP A 313 -30.39 15.33 -6.24
N ALA A 314 -29.45 14.43 -5.95
CA ALA A 314 -28.74 14.40 -4.68
C ALA A 314 -27.93 15.69 -4.43
N GLN A 315 -27.32 16.27 -5.47
CA GLN A 315 -26.60 17.54 -5.36
C GLN A 315 -27.54 18.71 -5.01
N VAL A 316 -28.74 18.75 -5.58
CA VAL A 316 -29.73 19.79 -5.26
C VAL A 316 -30.12 19.70 -3.79
N VAL A 317 -30.40 18.48 -3.32
CA VAL A 317 -30.73 18.21 -1.90
C VAL A 317 -29.58 18.62 -0.98
N GLN A 318 -28.34 18.26 -1.33
CA GLN A 318 -27.14 18.62 -0.56
C GLN A 318 -26.96 20.14 -0.45
N LYS A 319 -27.05 20.87 -1.59
CA LYS A 319 -26.94 22.34 -1.61
C LYS A 319 -28.05 23.01 -0.79
N ALA A 320 -29.26 22.49 -0.83
CA ALA A 320 -30.37 23.00 0.00
C ALA A 320 -30.11 22.76 1.50
N ALA A 321 -29.58 21.59 1.87
CA ALA A 321 -29.22 21.26 3.25
C ALA A 321 -28.08 22.16 3.76
N ASP A 322 -27.06 22.42 2.94
CA ASP A 322 -25.92 23.26 3.32
C ASP A 322 -26.33 24.73 3.50
N LYS A 323 -27.20 25.25 2.63
CA LYS A 323 -27.80 26.59 2.81
C LYS A 323 -28.56 26.70 4.12
N LYS A 324 -29.36 25.69 4.50
CA LYS A 324 -30.07 25.65 5.78
C LYS A 324 -29.10 25.62 6.97
N LYS A 325 -28.02 24.84 6.90
CA LYS A 325 -26.97 24.80 7.94
C LYS A 325 -26.24 26.13 8.11
N GLN A 326 -25.98 26.85 7.02
CA GLN A 326 -25.35 28.17 7.06
C GLN A 326 -26.27 29.23 7.69
N GLN A 327 -27.57 29.21 7.38
CA GLN A 327 -28.55 30.11 7.99
C GLN A 327 -28.76 29.84 9.49
N ALA A 328 -28.69 28.58 9.93
CA ALA A 328 -28.79 28.19 11.34
C ALA A 328 -27.55 28.56 12.18
N LYS A 329 -26.40 28.83 11.56
CA LYS A 329 -25.15 29.27 12.21
C LYS A 329 -24.99 30.80 12.28
N GLY A 330 -26.01 31.57 11.91
CA GLY A 330 -26.04 33.03 12.12
C GLY A 330 -25.92 33.39 13.61
N PRO A 331 -25.36 34.57 13.96
CA PRO A 331 -25.12 34.94 15.35
C PRO A 331 -26.44 35.02 16.12
N LYS A 332 -26.62 34.16 17.13
CA LYS A 332 -27.72 34.30 18.11
C LYS A 332 -27.51 35.61 18.87
N THR A 333 -28.31 36.64 18.59
CA THR A 333 -28.43 37.81 19.45
C THR A 333 -28.86 37.35 20.84
N LYS A 334 -27.96 37.43 21.81
CA LYS A 334 -28.28 37.20 23.23
C LYS A 334 -29.27 38.30 23.64
N GLY A 335 -30.54 37.95 23.72
CA GLY A 335 -31.55 38.80 24.38
C GLY A 335 -31.15 38.99 25.83
N ILE A 336 -30.78 40.22 26.20
CA ILE A 336 -30.48 40.60 27.58
C ILE A 336 -31.81 40.63 28.34
N ARG A 337 -31.97 39.70 29.29
CA ARG A 337 -32.99 39.78 30.36
C ARG A 337 -32.68 41.01 31.21
N SER A 338 -33.60 41.97 31.25
CA SER A 338 -33.53 43.15 32.13
C SER A 338 -33.81 42.75 33.58
N LYS A 339 -32.87 43.07 34.48
CA LYS A 339 -33.13 43.29 35.92
C LYS A 339 -32.83 44.76 36.22
N PRO A 340 -33.63 45.44 37.07
CA PRO A 340 -33.53 46.88 37.27
C PRO A 340 -32.42 47.22 38.28
N GLY A 341 -31.66 48.30 38.00
CA GLY A 341 -30.66 48.88 38.89
C GLY A 341 -30.44 50.38 38.59
N PRO A 342 -30.06 51.20 39.58
CA PRO A 342 -30.37 52.63 39.64
C PRO A 342 -29.37 53.55 38.92
N LYS A 343 -29.82 54.80 38.74
CA LYS A 343 -29.24 55.92 38.01
C LYS A 343 -27.82 56.30 38.47
N THR A 344 -26.89 56.53 37.53
CA THR A 344 -26.24 57.84 37.24
C THR A 344 -25.04 57.70 36.27
N GLY A 345 -25.04 58.50 35.18
CA GLY A 345 -23.84 59.23 34.72
C GLY A 345 -23.03 58.75 33.49
N MET A 346 -23.40 59.26 32.29
CA MET A 346 -22.60 59.64 31.09
C MET A 346 -23.19 59.06 29.77
N PRO A 347 -23.72 59.88 28.84
CA PRO A 347 -24.23 59.40 27.55
C PRO A 347 -23.11 59.14 26.53
N ALA A 348 -23.20 58.00 25.84
CA ALA A 348 -22.25 57.57 24.81
C ALA A 348 -22.27 58.51 23.58
N GLY A 349 -21.09 58.97 23.14
CA GLY A 349 -20.94 59.83 21.95
C GLY A 349 -19.86 60.92 22.05
N ALA A 350 -19.21 61.08 23.21
CA ALA A 350 -18.24 62.15 23.46
C ALA A 350 -16.94 62.08 22.61
N LEU A 351 -16.59 60.91 22.06
CA LEU A 351 -15.33 60.75 21.30
C LEU A 351 -15.45 61.10 19.80
N ASN A 352 -16.66 61.24 19.26
CA ASN A 352 -16.87 61.45 17.82
C ASN A 352 -16.57 62.89 17.35
N LYS A 353 -16.07 63.76 18.23
CA LYS A 353 -15.72 65.16 17.92
C LYS A 353 -14.30 65.36 17.39
N PHE A 354 -13.43 64.35 17.43
CA PHE A 354 -11.99 64.55 17.20
C PHE A 354 -11.38 63.83 15.99
N VAL A 355 -12.17 63.28 15.06
CA VAL A 355 -11.61 62.68 13.84
C VAL A 355 -12.32 63.20 12.60
N ARG A 356 -11.61 64.04 11.82
CA ARG A 356 -12.04 64.59 10.55
C ARG A 356 -11.39 63.81 9.41
N ALA A 357 -12.20 63.18 8.57
CA ALA A 357 -11.76 62.54 7.33
C ALA A 357 -11.55 63.58 6.22
N SER A 358 -10.52 63.39 5.40
CA SER A 358 -10.34 64.08 4.11
C SER A 358 -9.97 63.05 3.02
N LYS A 359 -10.71 63.07 1.92
CA LYS A 359 -10.38 62.51 0.58
C LYS A 359 -10.12 63.73 -0.36
N PRO A 360 -9.79 63.59 -1.67
CA PRO A 360 -9.39 62.45 -2.51
C PRO A 360 -8.03 62.75 -3.24
N HIS A 361 -7.40 61.93 -4.11
CA HIS A 361 -7.77 61.67 -5.51
C HIS A 361 -6.75 60.75 -6.25
N THR A 362 -7.29 59.84 -7.09
CA THR A 362 -6.89 59.39 -8.46
C THR A 362 -5.48 58.90 -8.89
N VAL A 363 -5.55 57.71 -9.56
CA VAL A 363 -4.90 57.25 -10.82
C VAL A 363 -3.51 56.59 -10.79
N SER A 364 -3.54 55.33 -11.25
CA SER A 364 -2.60 54.47 -11.99
C SER A 364 -1.14 54.91 -12.21
N THR A 365 -0.21 53.92 -12.17
CA THR A 365 0.58 53.41 -13.32
C THR A 365 1.90 52.73 -12.85
N VAL A 366 2.02 51.43 -13.17
CA VAL A 366 3.16 50.65 -13.73
C VAL A 366 4.61 50.83 -13.20
N THR A 367 5.31 49.67 -13.11
CA THR A 367 6.79 49.43 -13.09
C THR A 367 7.58 49.93 -11.87
N SER A 368 8.68 49.35 -11.38
CA SER A 368 9.55 48.22 -11.77
C SER A 368 10.52 47.94 -10.60
N LYS A 369 11.01 46.70 -10.52
CA LYS A 369 12.37 46.27 -10.08
C LYS A 369 13.14 47.15 -9.06
N ALA A 370 13.55 46.55 -7.93
CA ALA A 370 14.92 46.04 -7.73
C ALA A 370 15.23 45.78 -6.23
N VAL A 371 15.87 44.63 -6.02
CA VAL A 371 16.62 44.07 -4.86
C VAL A 371 17.97 44.84 -4.72
N PRO A 372 18.95 44.64 -3.77
CA PRO A 372 19.13 43.77 -2.57
C PRO A 372 19.70 44.48 -1.31
N LYS A 373 19.90 43.73 -0.20
CA LYS A 373 21.21 43.43 0.47
C LYS A 373 21.01 42.98 1.93
N GLU A 374 21.52 41.78 2.30
CA GLU A 374 22.75 41.49 3.11
C GLU A 374 22.62 42.03 4.55
N ASN A 375 23.00 41.39 5.66
CA ASN A 375 23.63 40.14 6.12
C ASN A 375 23.15 40.04 7.61
N GLU A 376 23.17 38.95 8.39
CA GLU A 376 24.31 38.26 9.03
C GLU A 376 23.67 37.55 10.26
N ILE A 377 23.63 36.21 10.33
CA ILE A 377 24.44 35.33 11.19
C ILE A 377 24.78 35.86 12.60
N ILE A 378 24.33 35.14 13.64
CA ILE A 378 24.97 34.77 14.95
C ILE A 378 23.93 33.84 15.63
N ALA A 379 24.09 32.52 15.75
CA ALA A 379 25.02 31.68 16.53
C ALA A 379 24.61 31.41 18.00
N SER A 380 24.50 30.10 18.31
CA SER A 380 24.50 29.41 19.63
C SER A 380 23.20 29.49 20.47
N SER A 381 22.80 28.50 21.28
CA SER A 381 23.58 27.54 22.07
C SER A 381 22.76 26.28 22.45
N ILE A 382 23.49 25.20 22.75
CA ILE A 382 23.06 23.86 23.13
C ILE A 382 23.12 23.71 24.66
N ARG A 383 22.20 22.90 25.25
CA ARG A 383 22.39 21.83 26.28
C ARG A 383 21.12 21.61 27.14
N PRO A 384 20.93 20.47 27.87
CA PRO A 384 21.17 19.07 27.50
C PRO A 384 20.01 18.10 27.91
N THR A 385 20.16 16.88 27.42
CA THR A 385 19.54 15.55 27.70
C THR A 385 18.80 15.27 29.02
N THR A 386 17.66 14.56 28.92
CA THR A 386 17.39 13.34 29.72
C THR A 386 16.75 12.25 28.84
N SER A 387 17.47 11.14 28.63
CA SER A 387 16.98 9.94 27.95
C SER A 387 16.47 8.95 28.99
N ARG A 388 15.17 8.66 28.98
CA ARG A 388 14.59 7.55 29.76
C ARG A 388 14.72 6.27 28.93
N ARG A 389 15.74 5.49 29.24
CA ARG A 389 16.01 4.16 28.67
C ARG A 389 15.04 3.17 29.32
N LEU A 390 14.00 2.74 28.60
CA LEU A 390 13.17 1.60 29.03
C LEU A 390 13.95 0.30 28.79
N ARG A 391 14.13 -0.45 29.87
CA ARG A 391 14.86 -1.71 29.97
C ARG A 391 13.90 -2.82 29.53
N ILE A 392 14.16 -3.45 28.39
CA ILE A 392 13.42 -4.63 27.92
C ILE A 392 14.01 -5.86 28.64
N PRO A 393 13.21 -6.74 29.27
CA PRO A 393 13.70 -7.97 29.89
C PRO A 393 14.08 -9.02 28.82
N SER A 394 15.14 -9.79 29.10
CA SER A 394 15.59 -10.90 28.26
C SER A 394 14.58 -12.07 28.23
N PRO A 395 14.50 -12.86 27.14
CA PRO A 395 13.63 -14.02 27.08
C PRO A 395 14.12 -15.14 28.00
N LEU A 396 13.20 -15.76 28.72
CA LEU A 396 13.40 -16.93 29.57
C LEU A 396 13.76 -18.16 28.71
N GLU A 397 14.82 -18.86 29.10
CA GLU A 397 15.17 -20.18 28.54
C GLU A 397 14.14 -21.25 28.94
N PRO A 398 13.87 -22.24 28.07
CA PRO A 398 13.02 -23.37 28.41
C PRO A 398 13.70 -24.32 29.42
N ARG A 399 13.00 -24.58 30.52
CA ARG A 399 13.37 -25.58 31.53
C ARG A 399 13.45 -26.97 30.89
N HIS A 400 14.61 -27.61 31.05
CA HIS A 400 14.77 -29.04 30.92
C HIS A 400 14.07 -29.74 32.10
N GLU A 401 12.96 -30.44 31.85
CA GLU A 401 12.51 -31.51 32.73
C GLU A 401 13.05 -32.84 32.22
N SER A 402 13.99 -33.38 32.99
CA SER A 402 14.49 -34.74 32.90
C SER A 402 13.47 -35.70 33.52
N LEU A 403 12.91 -36.62 32.72
CA LEU A 403 12.34 -37.86 33.23
C LEU A 403 13.03 -39.04 32.56
N GLN A 404 13.87 -39.70 33.35
CA GLN A 404 14.49 -40.98 33.05
C GLN A 404 13.44 -42.10 33.05
N MET A 405 13.61 -42.98 32.05
CA MET A 405 13.34 -44.42 32.00
C MET A 405 12.37 -45.06 33.00
N ASN A 406 11.47 -45.89 32.45
CA ASN A 406 11.51 -47.31 32.81
C ASN A 406 10.98 -48.24 31.70
N SER A 407 11.82 -49.22 31.38
CA SER A 407 11.58 -50.35 30.49
C SER A 407 10.65 -51.40 31.12
N LYS A 408 9.87 -52.12 30.30
CA LYS A 408 9.66 -53.59 30.30
C LYS A 408 8.56 -53.95 29.27
N ARG A 409 8.95 -54.58 28.16
CA ARG A 409 8.64 -55.98 27.78
C ARG A 409 7.16 -56.36 27.84
N LEU A 410 6.57 -56.73 26.69
CA LEU A 410 6.20 -58.12 26.40
C LEU A 410 5.96 -58.35 24.90
N LEU A 411 6.37 -59.54 24.45
CA LEU A 411 6.28 -60.07 23.09
C LEU A 411 4.92 -60.76 22.85
N SER A 412 4.54 -60.86 21.58
CA SER A 412 4.32 -62.13 20.86
C SER A 412 2.95 -62.39 20.20
N HIS A 413 3.04 -62.81 18.92
CA HIS A 413 2.15 -63.65 18.08
C HIS A 413 0.70 -63.18 17.81
N LEU A 414 0.22 -63.08 16.56
CA LEU A 414 0.05 -64.17 15.57
C LEU A 414 0.19 -63.68 14.11
N ALA A 415 0.46 -64.65 13.23
CA ALA A 415 0.86 -64.48 11.83
C ALA A 415 -0.27 -64.79 10.82
N ARG A 416 -0.35 -63.96 9.76
CA ARG A 416 -0.51 -64.25 8.29
C ARG A 416 -1.73 -65.08 7.77
N PRO A 417 -1.96 -65.12 6.43
CA PRO A 417 -1.92 -64.05 5.40
C PRO A 417 -3.05 -64.18 4.33
N VAL A 418 -3.37 -63.11 3.56
CA VAL A 418 -3.64 -63.23 2.10
C VAL A 418 -3.18 -61.95 1.37
N GLN A 419 -2.47 -62.22 0.27
CA GLN A 419 -1.96 -61.48 -0.90
C GLN A 419 -2.82 -60.27 -1.38
N GLN A 420 -2.34 -59.23 -2.10
CA GLN A 420 -1.15 -59.07 -2.95
C GLN A 420 -0.95 -57.56 -3.35
N THR A 421 0.31 -57.15 -3.59
CA THR A 421 0.79 -56.05 -4.48
C THR A 421 0.36 -54.59 -4.18
N ARG A 422 1.21 -53.54 -4.11
CA ARG A 422 2.56 -53.22 -4.64
C ARG A 422 3.19 -52.08 -3.79
N LEU A 423 4.51 -51.92 -3.98
CA LEU A 423 5.52 -51.16 -3.22
C LEU A 423 5.28 -49.67 -2.88
N PRO A 424 5.87 -49.16 -1.76
CA PRO A 424 5.92 -47.74 -1.40
C PRO A 424 7.31 -47.10 -1.63
N LEU A 425 7.35 -45.81 -1.99
CA LEU A 425 8.55 -44.97 -1.86
C LEU A 425 8.40 -44.05 -0.64
N ARG A 426 9.28 -44.27 0.34
CA ARG A 426 9.52 -43.41 1.51
C ARG A 426 10.19 -42.11 1.05
N LEU A 427 9.63 -40.96 1.41
CA LEU A 427 10.39 -39.72 1.59
C LEU A 427 10.57 -39.46 3.08
N ARG A 428 11.82 -39.49 3.54
CA ARG A 428 12.20 -39.10 4.91
C ARG A 428 12.18 -37.58 5.03
N ARG A 429 11.57 -37.10 6.12
CA ARG A 429 11.76 -35.76 6.68
C ARG A 429 13.24 -35.53 6.99
N GLY A 430 13.79 -34.42 6.50
CA GLY A 430 15.09 -33.87 6.87
C GLY A 430 14.95 -32.37 7.13
N GLN A 431 15.00 -32.02 8.42
CA GLN A 431 15.52 -30.80 9.04
C GLN A 431 15.46 -29.49 8.23
N GLY A 432 14.57 -28.59 8.66
CA GLY A 432 14.54 -27.20 8.24
C GLY A 432 15.73 -26.42 8.80
N LEU A 433 16.59 -25.92 7.91
CA LEU A 433 17.41 -24.76 8.18
C LEU A 433 16.54 -23.51 8.03
N VAL A 434 16.43 -22.75 9.11
CA VAL A 434 15.87 -21.40 9.12
C VAL A 434 16.88 -20.48 8.40
N CYS A 435 16.65 -20.19 7.13
CA CYS A 435 17.30 -19.09 6.43
C CYS A 435 16.55 -17.77 6.72
N PRO A 436 17.22 -16.68 7.10
CA PRO A 436 16.58 -15.37 7.18
C PRO A 436 16.23 -14.85 5.78
N PRO A 437 15.26 -13.92 5.62
CA PRO A 437 14.77 -13.51 4.31
C PRO A 437 15.82 -12.68 3.56
N LEU A 438 16.34 -13.25 2.46
CA LEU A 438 17.26 -12.65 1.49
C LEU A 438 16.68 -11.40 0.77
N ALA A 439 15.38 -11.13 0.91
CA ALA A 439 14.68 -9.94 0.38
C ALA A 439 15.13 -8.59 1.00
N THR A 440 16.06 -8.59 1.96
CA THR A 440 16.50 -7.39 2.68
C THR A 440 17.57 -6.58 1.96
N TYR A 441 18.37 -7.17 1.06
CA TYR A 441 19.46 -6.45 0.40
C TYR A 441 18.96 -5.53 -0.72
N LEU A 442 18.17 -6.05 -1.66
CA LEU A 442 17.59 -5.30 -2.77
C LEU A 442 16.51 -4.29 -2.33
N THR A 443 15.78 -4.57 -1.25
CA THR A 443 14.86 -3.60 -0.63
C THR A 443 15.60 -2.42 -0.01
N ARG A 444 16.77 -2.67 0.62
CA ARG A 444 17.68 -1.60 1.03
C ARG A 444 18.30 -0.89 -0.17
N CYS A 445 18.52 -1.57 -1.31
CA CYS A 445 18.99 -0.95 -2.54
C CYS A 445 18.02 0.12 -3.05
N VAL A 446 16.73 -0.21 -3.22
CA VAL A 446 15.74 0.77 -3.68
C VAL A 446 15.49 1.87 -2.64
N GLN A 447 15.47 1.55 -1.34
CA GLN A 447 15.38 2.59 -0.30
C GLN A 447 16.61 3.51 -0.27
N PHE A 448 17.82 2.97 -0.43
CA PHE A 448 19.05 3.76 -0.49
C PHE A 448 19.12 4.60 -1.77
N LEU A 449 18.69 4.04 -2.91
CA LEU A 449 18.55 4.75 -4.18
C LEU A 449 17.53 5.89 -4.05
N CYS A 450 16.35 5.65 -3.48
CA CYS A 450 15.35 6.69 -3.21
C CYS A 450 15.87 7.77 -2.26
N GLN A 451 16.54 7.42 -1.16
CA GLN A 451 17.12 8.40 -0.24
C GLN A 451 18.28 9.19 -0.86
N ALA A 452 19.06 8.58 -1.76
CA ALA A 452 20.16 9.25 -2.44
C ALA A 452 19.69 10.20 -3.56
N VAL A 453 18.58 9.87 -4.24
CA VAL A 453 17.96 10.71 -5.26
C VAL A 453 17.16 11.87 -4.63
N LEU A 454 16.39 11.61 -3.56
CA LEU A 454 15.57 12.63 -2.89
C LEU A 454 16.38 13.65 -2.06
N ARG A 455 17.65 13.38 -1.71
CA ARG A 455 18.51 14.34 -0.98
C ARG A 455 19.25 15.34 -1.88
N LYS A 456 19.09 15.25 -3.20
CA LYS A 456 19.73 16.16 -4.18
C LYS A 456 18.72 16.90 -5.07
N GLY A 457 17.42 16.75 -4.80
CA GLY A 457 16.34 17.47 -5.48
C GLY A 457 15.89 18.69 -4.71
#